data_AF-A0AA93BYY7-F1
#
_entry.id   AF-A0AA93BYY7-F1
#
_cell.length_a   1.000
_cell.length_b   1.000
_cell.length_c   1.000
_cell.angle_alpha   90.00
_cell.angle_beta   90.00
_cell.angle_gamma   90.00
#
_symmetry.space_group_name_H-M   'P 1'
#
loop_
_entity.id
_entity.type
_entity.pdbx_description
1 polymer ?
#
loop_
_entity_poly.entity_id
_entity_poly.type
_entity_poly.pdbx_seq_one_letter_code
_entity_poly.pdbx_strand_id
1 'polypeptide(L)' 'MINDGGNMKVNDLVTVKTDGELRREGVILAVEEFNEGIMYLVALDDYPAGVWFFNEIDSRDGTFVELRQVR' A
#
# COMPACT_ATOMS: atom_id res chain seq x y z
N MET A 1 21.41 6.63 -2.53
CA MET A 1 20.93 5.47 -3.32
C MET A 1 19.87 4.78 -2.47
N ILE A 2 18.66 5.34 -2.42
CA ILE A 2 17.57 4.73 -1.65
C ILE A 2 17.01 3.61 -2.52
N ASN A 3 17.14 2.36 -2.06
CA ASN A 3 16.47 1.22 -2.66
C ASN A 3 14.99 1.27 -2.24
N ASP A 4 14.21 2.19 -2.79
CA ASP A 4 12.76 2.15 -2.70
C ASP A 4 12.28 1.27 -3.85
N GLY A 5 11.71 0.10 -3.53
CA GLY A 5 11.08 -0.78 -4.52
C GLY A 5 10.16 0.06 -5.40
N GLY A 6 10.49 0.13 -6.70
CA GLY A 6 10.03 1.17 -7.60
C GLY A 6 8.52 1.38 -7.58
N ASN A 7 8.10 2.65 -7.69
CA ASN A 7 6.72 3.15 -7.80
C ASN A 7 5.69 2.03 -8.01
N MET A 8 5.09 1.60 -6.89
CA MET A 8 3.93 0.71 -6.93
C MET A 8 2.86 1.32 -7.85
N LYS A 9 2.27 0.48 -8.70
CA LYS A 9 1.29 0.90 -9.71
C LYS A 9 0.05 0.02 -9.66
N VAL A 10 -0.99 0.46 -10.37
CA VAL A 10 -2.21 -0.32 -10.57
C VAL A 10 -1.87 -1.74 -11.05
N ASN A 11 -2.55 -2.73 -10.46
CA ASN A 11 -2.37 -4.17 -10.59
C ASN A 11 -1.14 -4.79 -9.90
N ASP A 12 -0.30 -4.01 -9.21
CA ASP A 12 0.75 -4.62 -8.39
C ASP A 12 0.13 -5.34 -7.18
N LEU A 13 0.71 -6.50 -6.85
CA LEU A 13 0.39 -7.25 -5.63
C LEU A 13 1.11 -6.61 -4.45
N VAL A 14 0.36 -6.35 -3.39
CA VAL A 14 0.84 -5.63 -2.22
C VAL A 14 0.46 -6.34 -0.93
N THR A 15 1.16 -5.99 0.13
CA THR A 15 0.73 -6.24 1.50
C THR A 15 0.38 -4.91 2.15
N VAL A 16 -0.72 -4.89 2.88
CA VAL A 16 -1.13 -3.78 3.72
C VAL A 16 -0.91 -4.17 5.18
N LYS A 17 -0.27 -3.28 5.94
CA LYS A 17 -0.20 -3.35 7.39
C LYS A 17 -1.13 -2.29 7.96
N THR A 18 -1.95 -2.66 8.93
CA THR A 18 -2.72 -1.76 9.81
C THR A 18 -2.20 -1.94 11.23
N ASP A 19 -2.31 -0.92 12.08
CA ASP A 19 -1.75 -1.00 13.44
C ASP A 19 -2.34 -2.16 14.24
N GLY A 20 -1.46 -3.03 14.74
CA GLY A 20 -1.83 -4.17 15.59
C GLY A 20 -2.45 -5.37 14.86
N GLU A 21 -2.64 -5.32 13.54
CA GLU A 21 -3.26 -6.41 12.78
C GLU A 21 -2.25 -7.22 11.94
N LEU A 22 -2.68 -8.41 11.52
CA LEU A 22 -1.95 -9.25 10.58
C LEU A 22 -1.87 -8.53 9.22
N ARG A 23 -0.71 -8.58 8.55
CA ARG A 23 -0.58 -8.08 7.19
C ARG A 23 -1.56 -8.78 6.25
N ARG A 24 -2.20 -8.01 5.37
CA ARG A 24 -3.21 -8.48 4.43
C ARG A 24 -2.71 -8.32 3.00
N GLU A 25 -2.88 -9.33 2.16
CA GLU A 25 -2.53 -9.22 0.74
C GLU A 25 -3.65 -8.53 -0.05
N GLY A 26 -3.28 -7.82 -1.11
CA GLY A 26 -4.22 -7.14 -1.99
C GLY A 26 -3.61 -6.74 -3.33
N VAL A 27 -4.43 -6.10 -4.16
CA VAL A 27 -4.05 -5.58 -5.49
C VAL A 27 -4.36 -4.08 -5.55
N ILE A 28 -3.44 -3.29 -6.08
CA ILE A 28 -3.68 -1.85 -6.29
C ILE A 28 -4.70 -1.64 -7.42
N LEU A 29 -5.76 -0.89 -7.13
CA LEU A 29 -6.76 -0.45 -8.10
C LEU A 29 -6.52 0.98 -8.60
N ALA A 30 -5.97 1.85 -7.74
CA ALA A 30 -5.65 3.24 -8.07
C ALA A 30 -4.47 3.76 -7.25
N VAL A 31 -3.76 4.75 -7.81
CA VAL A 31 -2.64 5.45 -7.17
C VAL A 31 -2.86 6.95 -7.34
N GLU A 32 -2.81 7.70 -6.25
CA GLU A 32 -2.92 9.17 -6.26
C GLU A 32 -1.76 9.78 -5.46
N GLU A 33 -1.06 10.74 -6.05
CA GLU A 33 0.05 11.45 -5.42
C GLU A 33 -0.47 12.70 -4.67
N PHE A 34 0.01 12.88 -3.44
CA PHE A 34 -0.24 14.04 -2.60
C PHE A 34 1.10 14.65 -2.15
N ASN A 35 1.07 15.92 -1.72
CA ASN A 35 2.28 16.60 -1.27
C ASN A 35 2.97 15.87 -0.10
N GLU A 36 2.19 15.21 0.75
CA GLU A 36 2.64 14.58 2.00
C GLU A 36 2.80 13.04 1.85
N GLY A 37 2.48 12.46 0.70
CA GLY A 37 2.46 11.00 0.54
C GLY A 37 1.79 10.49 -0.72
N ILE A 38 1.55 9.18 -0.75
CA ILE A 38 0.85 8.51 -1.86
C ILE A 38 -0.37 7.77 -1.29
N MET A 39 -1.52 7.95 -1.92
CA MET A 39 -2.73 7.17 -1.65
C MET A 39 -2.84 5.99 -2.61
N TYR A 40 -3.15 4.82 -2.05
CA TYR A 40 -3.38 3.59 -2.79
C TYR A 40 -4.78 3.07 -2.48
N LEU A 41 -5.58 2.84 -3.52
CA LEU A 41 -6.81 2.06 -3.38
C LEU A 41 -6.44 0.59 -3.55
N VAL A 42 -6.59 -0.21 -2.50
CA VAL A 42 -6.19 -1.63 -2.52
C VAL A 42 -7.42 -2.52 -2.39
N ALA A 43 -7.65 -3.38 -3.37
CA ALA A 43 -8.61 -4.47 -3.29
C ALA A 43 -8.10 -5.54 -2.32
N LEU A 44 -8.94 -5.92 -1.36
CA LEU A 44 -8.69 -6.99 -0.39
C LEU A 44 -9.77 -8.07 -0.57
N ASP A 45 -9.52 -9.29 -0.10
CA ASP A 45 -10.42 -10.45 -0.32
C ASP A 45 -11.88 -10.21 0.15
N ASP A 46 -12.06 -9.55 1.29
CA ASP A 46 -13.34 -9.16 1.90
C ASP A 46 -13.85 -7.77 1.46
N TYR A 47 -12.98 -6.95 0.87
CA TYR A 47 -13.28 -5.62 0.33
C TYR A 47 -12.87 -5.53 -1.15
N PRO A 48 -13.57 -6.23 -2.06
CA PRO A 48 -13.17 -6.31 -3.47
C PRO A 48 -13.28 -4.98 -4.23
N ALA A 49 -14.09 -4.04 -3.73
CA ALA A 49 -14.17 -2.68 -4.26
C ALA A 49 -12.98 -1.80 -3.86
N GLY A 50 -12.19 -2.26 -2.88
CA GLY A 50 -11.00 -1.59 -2.38
C GLY A 50 -11.21 -0.70 -1.16
N VAL A 51 -10.11 -0.49 -0.44
CA VAL A 51 -9.99 0.45 0.69
C VAL A 51 -8.82 1.38 0.41
N TRP A 52 -8.99 2.66 0.70
CA TRP A 52 -7.94 3.66 0.55
C TRP A 52 -6.94 3.60 1.72
N PHE A 53 -5.66 3.56 1.39
CA PHE A 53 -4.53 3.61 2.32
C PHE A 53 -3.62 4.76 1.94
N PHE A 54 -3.03 5.41 2.94
CA PHE A 54 -2.10 6.53 2.75
C PHE A 54 -0.72 6.16 3.26
N ASN A 55 0.27 6.21 2.38
CA ASN A 55 1.68 6.13 2.74
C ASN A 55 2.24 7.55 2.85
N GLU A 56 2.36 8.03 4.08
CA GLU A 56 3.00 9.31 4.40
C GLU A 56 4.51 9.24 4.13
N ILE A 57 5.12 10.32 3.63
CA ILE A 57 6.56 10.36 3.32
C ILE A 57 7.41 10.43 4.61
N ASP A 58 6.95 11.20 5.59
CA ASP A 58 7.72 11.56 6.78
C ASP A 58 7.53 10.59 7.97
N SER A 59 6.66 9.59 7.83
CA SER A 59 6.38 8.60 8.86
C SER A 59 6.25 7.18 8.29
N ARG A 60 6.76 6.20 9.03
CA ARG A 60 6.56 4.76 8.76
C ARG A 60 5.84 4.04 9.91
N ASP A 61 5.38 4.81 10.88
CA ASP A 61 4.54 4.30 11.95
C ASP A 61 3.11 4.20 11.43
N GLY A 62 2.35 3.20 11.88
CA GLY A 62 0.97 3.07 11.46
C GLY A 62 0.71 2.13 10.30
N THR A 63 -0.23 2.57 9.46
CA THR A 63 -0.80 1.85 8.33
C THR A 63 -0.03 2.15 7.05
N PHE A 64 0.42 1.13 6.33
CA PHE A 64 1.15 1.32 5.08
C PHE A 64 0.95 0.17 4.08
N VAL A 65 1.12 0.51 2.81
CA VAL A 65 1.13 -0.41 1.66
C VAL A 65 2.57 -0.63 1.20
N GLU A 66 2.94 -1.89 0.99
CA GLU A 66 4.26 -2.27 0.47
C GLU A 66 4.10 -3.34 -0.61
N LEU A 67 5.03 -3.40 -1.56
CA LEU A 67 5.10 -4.50 -2.52
C LEU A 67 5.10 -5.84 -1.80
N ARG A 68 4.29 -6.78 -2.30
CA ARG A 68 4.28 -8.13 -1.77
C ARG A 68 5.66 -8.75 -1.97
N GLN A 69 6.32 -9.08 -0.88
CA GLN A 69 7.61 -9.78 -0.95
C GLN A 69 7.37 -11.25 -1.31
N VAL A 70 7.88 -11.66 -2.46
CA VAL A 70 8.00 -13.08 -2.82
C VAL A 70 9.30 -13.59 -2.21
N ARG A 71 9.21 -14.60 -1.33
CA ARG A 71 10.38 -15.28 -0.77
C ARG A 71 11.05 -16.18 -1.79
#